data_AF-A0A1H9ME10-F1
#
_entry.id   AF-A0A1H9ME10-F1
#
_cell.length_a   1.000
_cell.length_b   1.000
_cell.length_c   1.000
_cell.angle_alpha   90.00
_cell.angle_beta   90.00
_cell.angle_gamma   90.00
#
_symmetry.space_group_name_H-M   'P 1'
#
loop_
_entity.id
_entity.type
_entity.pdbx_description
1 polymer ?
#
loop_
_entity_poly.entity_id
_entity_poly.type
_entity_poly.pdbx_seq_one_letter_code
_entity_poly.pdbx_strand_id
1 'polypeptide(L)'
;MLHAVHDVASKLLAVSSFQDVCLSVLNRCMLDNGRFEAGRFGRGQHSSASAGAVLNGVVSIPCVPARLRQRVRRLGCSLLTTEGHLRGHDEHPGDGTTSWSLAQVLHGIAKDSTGQFLRSANFANGLTRLLALQNRSDGSWPLRRGDFDDPVFAFYPVLLFEQLSRTQGPYAEYVQESIRLTADYLLDVASATNGTIADAALAVSALDRIFRLGRLDDRAVSRYFDHKARLISDLVDETGNLHLTDKYIQNDLQPRWHSVTWTPVLYACTRHWGGVQSSHNFQISARLIESFDRTESGWKGPSHSPGRASSWASSLALLNVYLLARDIVTSGLDVTEYQNTMRSMSARKRFDVVISFGGPDRAVAREIRDHLVAAGLRVFFDTDFRHDLLGEDLAILLQDIYFERSRFAIAILSRSFLKSDWAGNWEWKAVLARMNKQRQGYLLPYFLENVEVPGLNPTIGFLSADKVSPCEFADIVVRKVQAGRRP
;
A
#
# COMPACT_ATOMS: atom_id res chain seq x y z
N MET A 1 18.91 14.42 15.42
CA MET A 1 17.95 13.40 14.90
C MET A 1 16.61 14.01 14.50
N LEU A 2 15.84 14.65 15.41
CA LEU A 2 14.50 15.14 15.07
C LEU A 2 14.46 16.16 13.91
N HIS A 3 15.35 17.16 13.92
CA HIS A 3 15.48 18.13 12.83
C HIS A 3 15.75 17.45 11.47
N ALA A 4 16.73 16.54 11.41
CA ALA A 4 17.03 15.78 10.20
C ALA A 4 15.83 14.97 9.68
N VAL A 5 15.01 14.39 10.55
CA VAL A 5 13.78 13.69 10.14
C VAL A 5 12.77 14.65 9.50
N HIS A 6 12.61 15.85 10.06
CA HIS A 6 11.73 16.86 9.46
C HIS A 6 12.26 17.36 8.12
N ASP A 7 13.57 17.57 7.98
CA ASP A 7 14.18 18.00 6.72
C ASP A 7 14.01 16.93 5.63
N VAL A 8 14.22 15.66 5.96
CA VAL A 8 13.97 14.53 5.05
C VAL A 8 12.49 14.46 4.69
N ALA A 9 11.57 14.61 5.65
CA ALA A 9 10.13 14.61 5.38
C ALA A 9 9.70 15.78 4.45
N SER A 10 10.27 16.97 4.64
CA SER A 10 10.06 18.13 3.77
C SER A 10 10.51 17.84 2.33
N LYS A 11 11.71 17.25 2.18
CA LYS A 11 12.27 16.86 0.86
C LYS A 11 11.45 15.75 0.20
N LEU A 12 10.99 14.75 0.96
CA LEU A 12 10.13 13.69 0.46
C LEU A 12 8.86 14.23 -0.20
N LEU A 13 8.21 15.21 0.43
CA LEU A 13 6.97 15.82 -0.07
C LEU A 13 7.19 17.02 -1.00
N ALA A 14 8.44 17.43 -1.23
CA ALA A 14 8.80 18.64 -1.95
C ALA A 14 8.08 19.90 -1.42
N VAL A 15 8.10 20.08 -0.09
CA VAL A 15 7.54 21.25 0.62
C VAL A 15 8.64 21.99 1.38
N SER A 16 8.41 23.26 1.70
CA SER A 16 9.35 24.07 2.48
C SER A 16 9.46 23.60 3.94
N SER A 17 8.35 23.18 4.54
CA SER A 17 8.28 22.83 5.95
C SER A 17 7.25 21.73 6.20
N PHE A 18 7.74 20.54 6.57
CA PHE A 18 6.90 19.43 7.00
C PHE A 18 6.06 19.76 8.24
N GLN A 19 6.60 20.58 9.14
CA GLN A 19 5.87 21.03 10.33
C GLN A 19 4.66 21.89 9.95
N ASP A 20 4.79 22.79 8.97
CA ASP A 20 3.68 23.64 8.55
C ASP A 20 2.57 22.83 7.87
N VAL A 21 2.94 21.81 7.08
CA VAL A 21 1.96 20.85 6.54
C VAL A 21 1.24 20.12 7.66
N CYS A 22 1.95 19.65 8.69
CA CYS A 22 1.33 18.99 9.85
C CYS A 22 0.36 19.90 10.60
N LEU A 23 0.74 21.16 10.85
CA LEU A 23 -0.11 22.13 11.54
C LEU A 23 -1.32 22.53 10.68
N SER A 24 -1.14 22.69 9.36
CA SER A 24 -2.21 22.97 8.40
C SER A 24 -3.24 21.83 8.33
N VAL A 25 -2.77 20.58 8.22
CA VAL A 25 -3.66 19.41 8.24
C VAL A 25 -4.37 19.31 9.58
N LEU A 26 -3.65 19.43 10.70
CA LEU A 26 -4.28 19.38 12.02
C LEU A 26 -5.37 20.45 12.17
N ASN A 27 -5.11 21.69 11.76
CA ASN A 27 -6.09 22.77 11.85
C ASN A 27 -7.37 22.45 11.04
N ARG A 28 -7.22 21.95 9.80
CA ARG A 28 -8.34 21.57 8.93
C ARG A 28 -9.08 20.31 9.38
N CYS A 29 -8.43 19.46 10.19
CA CYS A 29 -9.06 18.32 10.84
C CYS A 29 -9.94 18.72 12.05
N MET A 30 -9.74 19.90 12.62
CA MET A 30 -10.52 20.39 13.76
C MET A 30 -11.73 21.20 13.31
N LEU A 31 -12.86 20.97 13.98
CA LEU A 31 -14.08 21.77 13.84
C LEU A 31 -14.36 22.52 15.15
N ASP A 32 -15.27 23.48 15.08
CA ASP A 32 -15.76 24.20 16.25
C ASP A 32 -16.36 23.24 17.31
N ASN A 33 -16.35 23.69 18.56
CA ASN A 33 -16.90 22.98 19.72
C ASN A 33 -16.28 21.60 19.97
N GLY A 34 -15.00 21.41 19.59
CA GLY A 34 -14.27 20.19 19.92
C GLY A 34 -14.59 18.99 19.03
N ARG A 35 -15.18 19.25 17.85
CA ARG A 35 -15.48 18.21 16.85
C ARG A 35 -14.29 18.00 15.90
N PHE A 36 -14.38 16.92 15.13
CA PHE A 36 -13.37 16.48 14.15
C PHE A 36 -14.00 16.32 12.77
N GLU A 37 -13.39 16.95 11.77
CA GLU A 37 -13.87 17.00 10.38
C GLU A 37 -13.96 15.61 9.75
N ALA A 38 -15.11 15.32 9.15
CA ALA A 38 -15.44 14.03 8.54
C ALA A 38 -15.05 13.98 7.06
N GLY A 39 -14.23 13.00 6.68
CA GLY A 39 -13.89 12.78 5.27
C GLY A 39 -13.13 13.97 4.67
N ARG A 40 -13.68 14.63 3.65
CA ARG A 40 -13.00 15.75 2.96
C ARG A 40 -12.95 17.03 3.80
N PHE A 41 -11.91 17.84 3.62
CA PHE A 41 -11.80 19.14 4.28
C PHE A 41 -12.93 20.11 3.87
N GLY A 42 -13.51 20.77 4.86
CA GLY A 42 -14.60 21.73 4.68
C GLY A 42 -15.97 21.06 4.49
N ARG A 43 -16.16 19.84 4.97
CA ARG A 43 -17.48 19.19 5.04
C ARG A 43 -18.30 19.76 6.20
N GLY A 44 -17.66 20.22 7.27
CA GLY A 44 -18.32 20.82 8.43
C GLY A 44 -19.06 19.82 9.33
N GLN A 45 -18.78 18.52 9.18
CA GLN A 45 -19.47 17.44 9.89
C GLN A 45 -18.52 16.64 10.77
N HIS A 46 -19.01 16.17 11.91
CA HIS A 46 -18.20 15.36 12.81
C HIS A 46 -18.12 13.89 12.40
N SER A 47 -16.92 13.30 12.53
CA SER A 47 -16.71 11.86 12.51
C SER A 47 -15.72 11.43 13.61
N SER A 48 -16.13 10.49 14.46
CA SER A 48 -15.22 9.86 15.43
C SER A 48 -14.21 8.90 14.80
N ALA A 49 -14.51 8.33 13.63
CA ALA A 49 -13.50 7.60 12.86
C ALA A 49 -12.37 8.55 12.41
N SER A 50 -12.72 9.74 11.92
CA SER A 50 -11.73 10.78 11.61
C SER A 50 -11.01 11.28 12.87
N ALA A 51 -11.70 11.43 14.01
CA ALA A 51 -11.06 11.75 15.28
C ALA A 51 -9.99 10.72 15.67
N GLY A 52 -10.31 9.43 15.53
CA GLY A 52 -9.38 8.32 15.70
C GLY A 52 -8.15 8.44 14.81
N ALA A 53 -8.35 8.70 13.52
CA ALA A 53 -7.27 8.90 12.55
C ALA A 53 -6.41 10.15 12.86
N VAL A 54 -7.00 11.23 13.39
CA VAL A 54 -6.29 12.45 13.80
C VAL A 54 -5.41 12.20 15.01
N LEU A 55 -5.98 11.60 16.07
CA LEU A 55 -5.25 11.25 17.29
C LEU A 55 -4.08 10.30 17.00
N ASN A 56 -4.31 9.34 16.10
CA ASN A 56 -3.32 8.33 15.75
C ASN A 56 -2.32 8.76 14.68
N GLY A 57 -2.66 9.71 13.82
CA GLY A 57 -1.83 10.22 12.74
C GLY A 57 -1.10 11.50 13.14
N VAL A 58 -1.53 12.65 12.59
CA VAL A 58 -0.84 13.94 12.71
C VAL A 58 -0.56 14.36 14.16
N VAL A 59 -1.46 14.08 15.11
CA VAL A 59 -1.27 14.40 16.54
C VAL A 59 -0.19 13.56 17.20
N SER A 60 0.18 12.42 16.60
CA SER A 60 1.25 11.55 17.08
C SER A 60 2.64 11.98 16.58
N ILE A 61 2.73 12.97 15.69
CA ILE A 61 4.00 13.44 15.11
C ILE A 61 4.69 14.43 16.06
N PRO A 62 5.98 14.24 16.42
CA PRO A 62 6.66 15.10 17.39
C PRO A 62 6.82 16.59 17.00
N CYS A 63 6.74 16.93 15.71
CA CYS A 63 6.74 18.33 15.26
C CYS A 63 5.49 19.11 15.71
N VAL A 64 4.40 18.41 16.03
CA VAL A 64 3.20 19.06 16.58
C VAL A 64 3.46 19.43 18.05
N PRO A 65 3.33 20.72 18.43
CA PRO A 65 3.59 21.19 19.78
C PRO A 65 2.86 20.37 20.85
N ALA A 66 3.56 20.07 21.95
CA ALA A 66 3.01 19.25 23.05
C ALA A 66 1.68 19.80 23.60
N ARG A 67 1.53 21.14 23.69
CA ARG A 67 0.28 21.79 24.12
C ARG A 67 -0.89 21.48 23.18
N LEU A 68 -0.67 21.51 21.86
CA LEU A 68 -1.70 21.14 20.88
C LEU A 68 -2.02 19.65 20.95
N ARG A 69 -0.98 18.81 21.07
CA ARG A 69 -1.13 17.36 21.26
C ARG A 69 -1.97 17.02 22.51
N GLN A 70 -1.77 17.72 23.62
CA GLN A 70 -2.57 17.57 24.85
C GLN A 70 -4.01 18.04 24.64
N ARG A 71 -4.20 19.20 24.01
CA ARG A 71 -5.53 19.78 23.72
C ARG A 71 -6.36 18.82 22.88
N VAL A 72 -5.81 18.29 21.80
CA VAL A 72 -6.56 17.40 20.89
C VAL A 72 -6.88 16.06 21.56
N ARG A 73 -6.00 15.51 22.41
CA ARG A 73 -6.32 14.32 23.23
C ARG A 73 -7.46 14.59 24.20
N ARG A 74 -7.48 15.75 24.87
CA ARG A 74 -8.60 16.15 25.73
C ARG A 74 -9.93 16.18 24.97
N LEU A 75 -9.92 16.70 23.74
CA LEU A 75 -11.09 16.68 22.87
C LEU A 75 -11.51 15.25 22.51
N GLY A 76 -10.55 14.37 22.19
CA GLY A 76 -10.80 12.94 22.01
C GLY A 76 -11.49 12.30 23.22
N CYS A 77 -11.03 12.59 24.44
CA CYS A 77 -11.67 12.12 25.68
C CYS A 77 -13.10 12.64 25.83
N SER A 78 -13.38 13.89 25.44
CA SER A 78 -14.74 14.45 25.51
C SER A 78 -15.72 13.83 24.51
N LEU A 79 -15.25 13.03 23.54
CA LEU A 79 -16.12 12.23 22.68
C LEU A 79 -16.70 11.00 23.37
N LEU A 80 -16.12 10.59 24.51
CA LEU A 80 -16.58 9.47 25.31
C LEU A 80 -17.59 9.95 26.35
N THR A 81 -18.78 9.34 26.37
CA THR A 81 -19.77 9.55 27.44
C THR A 81 -19.34 8.87 28.73
N THR A 82 -20.03 9.21 29.82
CA THR A 82 -19.87 8.53 31.11
C THR A 82 -20.21 7.05 31.06
N GLU A 83 -21.03 6.60 30.10
CA GLU A 83 -21.36 5.19 29.88
C GLU A 83 -20.38 4.49 28.93
N GLY A 84 -19.33 5.17 28.47
CA GLY A 84 -18.33 4.61 27.55
C GLY A 84 -18.78 4.56 26.09
N HIS A 85 -19.89 5.24 25.74
CA HIS A 85 -20.27 5.40 24.34
C HIS A 85 -19.40 6.47 23.68
N LEU A 86 -18.96 6.20 22.45
CA LEU A 86 -18.32 7.18 21.59
C LEU A 86 -19.38 7.91 20.76
N ARG A 87 -19.28 9.25 20.71
CA ARG A 87 -20.07 10.07 19.78
C ARG A 87 -19.92 9.57 18.34
N GLY A 88 -21.03 9.39 17.63
CA GLY A 88 -21.04 8.93 16.23
C GLY A 88 -20.78 10.04 15.21
N HIS A 89 -21.20 9.80 13.96
CA HIS A 89 -21.21 10.79 12.89
C HIS A 89 -22.42 11.73 13.03
N ASP A 90 -22.29 13.01 12.65
CA ASP A 90 -23.41 13.97 12.80
C ASP A 90 -24.64 13.60 11.93
N GLU A 91 -24.45 13.03 10.73
CA GLU A 91 -25.56 12.54 9.88
C GLU A 91 -26.18 11.20 10.37
N HIS A 92 -25.45 10.46 11.20
CA HIS A 92 -25.85 9.13 11.66
C HIS A 92 -25.61 8.97 13.17
N PRO A 93 -26.27 9.78 14.02
CA PRO A 93 -26.03 9.76 15.46
C PRO A 93 -26.50 8.45 16.11
N GLY A 94 -27.47 7.76 15.49
CA GLY A 94 -28.04 6.49 15.96
C GLY A 94 -27.23 5.24 15.61
N ASP A 95 -26.24 5.34 14.71
CA ASP A 95 -25.41 4.21 14.27
C ASP A 95 -24.47 3.68 15.37
N GLY A 96 -24.50 4.30 16.55
CA GLY A 96 -23.86 3.82 17.76
C GLY A 96 -22.33 3.84 17.71
N THR A 97 -21.73 3.28 18.76
CA THR A 97 -20.29 3.14 18.92
C THR A 97 -19.80 1.86 18.23
N THR A 98 -18.91 1.99 17.25
CA THR A 98 -18.25 0.84 16.60
C THR A 98 -16.98 0.44 17.34
N SER A 99 -16.62 -0.84 17.29
CA SER A 99 -15.35 -1.35 17.84
C SER A 99 -14.15 -0.60 17.22
N TRP A 100 -14.20 -0.40 15.91
CA TRP A 100 -13.14 0.19 15.11
C TRP A 100 -12.87 1.67 15.46
N SER A 101 -13.91 2.50 15.54
CA SER A 101 -13.73 3.92 15.90
C SER A 101 -13.40 4.11 17.38
N LEU A 102 -14.01 3.31 18.26
CA LEU A 102 -13.74 3.32 19.69
C LEU A 102 -12.30 2.92 20.00
N ALA A 103 -11.80 1.83 19.42
CA ALA A 103 -10.43 1.39 19.61
C ALA A 103 -9.42 2.44 19.14
N GLN A 104 -9.68 3.10 18.00
CA GLN A 104 -8.82 4.18 17.52
C GLN A 104 -8.76 5.36 18.49
N VAL A 105 -9.91 5.84 18.96
CA VAL A 105 -9.98 6.98 19.88
C VAL A 105 -9.30 6.62 21.21
N LEU A 106 -9.61 5.46 21.79
CA LEU A 106 -8.97 5.00 23.01
C LEU A 106 -7.45 4.86 22.85
N HIS A 107 -6.96 4.28 21.75
CA HIS A 107 -5.53 4.18 21.49
C HIS A 107 -4.86 5.56 21.37
N GLY A 108 -5.53 6.50 20.69
CA GLY A 108 -5.09 7.88 20.58
C GLY A 108 -4.95 8.59 21.93
N ILE A 109 -5.93 8.38 22.82
CA ILE A 109 -5.93 8.88 24.19
C ILE A 109 -4.81 8.23 25.02
N ALA A 110 -4.63 6.91 24.89
CA ALA A 110 -3.64 6.13 25.65
C ALA A 110 -2.18 6.51 25.34
N LYS A 111 -1.94 7.27 24.26
CA LYS A 111 -0.63 7.88 23.94
C LYS A 111 -0.30 9.13 24.77
N ASP A 112 -1.17 9.55 25.68
CA ASP A 112 -0.90 10.65 26.62
C ASP A 112 0.22 10.29 27.59
N SER A 113 1.32 11.06 27.53
CA SER A 113 2.48 10.85 28.41
C SER A 113 2.21 11.22 29.86
N THR A 114 1.18 12.01 30.15
CA THR A 114 0.84 12.40 31.54
C THR A 114 0.03 11.33 32.28
N GLY A 115 -0.55 10.37 31.55
CA GLY A 115 -1.46 9.36 32.09
C GLY A 115 -2.72 9.95 32.73
N GLN A 116 -3.03 11.23 32.49
CA GLN A 116 -4.18 11.91 33.09
C GLN A 116 -5.47 11.30 32.53
N PHE A 117 -5.52 11.12 31.21
CA PHE A 117 -6.74 10.66 30.55
C PHE A 117 -7.04 9.18 30.76
N LEU A 118 -6.01 8.34 30.91
CA LEU A 118 -6.16 6.91 31.23
C LEU A 118 -6.85 6.69 32.58
N ARG A 119 -6.71 7.63 33.52
CA ARG A 119 -7.33 7.59 34.85
C ARG A 119 -8.77 8.10 34.88
N SER A 120 -9.32 8.56 33.75
CA SER A 120 -10.69 9.05 33.69
C SER A 120 -11.71 7.90 33.65
N ALA A 121 -12.86 8.10 34.30
CA ALA A 121 -13.97 7.13 34.26
C ALA A 121 -14.45 6.87 32.81
N ASN A 122 -14.51 7.91 31.97
CA ASN A 122 -14.92 7.78 30.57
C ASN A 122 -13.98 6.86 29.77
N PHE A 123 -12.66 6.92 30.03
CA PHE A 123 -11.72 5.99 29.40
C PHE A 123 -11.93 4.55 29.89
N ALA A 124 -12.07 4.34 31.20
CA ALA A 124 -12.31 3.02 31.77
C ALA A 124 -13.61 2.38 31.23
N ASN A 125 -14.69 3.16 31.16
CA ASN A 125 -15.98 2.71 30.65
C ASN A 125 -15.93 2.46 29.14
N GLY A 126 -15.23 3.32 28.39
CA GLY A 126 -14.97 3.11 26.97
C GLY A 126 -14.18 1.82 26.70
N LEU A 127 -13.12 1.55 27.48
CA LEU A 127 -12.36 0.31 27.37
C LEU A 127 -13.22 -0.91 27.69
N THR A 128 -13.99 -0.87 28.77
CA THR A 128 -14.92 -1.94 29.15
C THR A 128 -15.91 -2.24 28.00
N ARG A 129 -16.45 -1.19 27.39
CA ARG A 129 -17.37 -1.31 26.25
C ARG A 129 -16.69 -1.90 25.02
N LEU A 130 -15.45 -1.49 24.72
CA LEU A 130 -14.68 -2.07 23.63
C LEU A 130 -14.46 -3.57 23.85
N LEU A 131 -14.02 -3.97 25.05
CA LEU A 131 -13.79 -5.38 25.37
C LEU A 131 -15.07 -6.21 25.29
N ALA A 132 -16.25 -5.62 25.55
CA ALA A 132 -17.54 -6.30 25.41
C ALA A 132 -17.97 -6.52 23.95
N LEU A 133 -17.30 -5.88 22.98
CA LEU A 133 -17.56 -6.06 21.54
C LEU A 133 -16.75 -7.22 20.93
N GLN A 134 -15.65 -7.66 21.55
CA GLN A 134 -14.88 -8.80 21.04
C GLN A 134 -15.74 -10.07 21.05
N ASN A 135 -15.71 -10.82 19.95
CA ASN A 135 -16.29 -12.14 19.91
C ASN A 135 -15.43 -13.09 20.77
N ARG A 136 -16.01 -13.62 21.84
CA ARG A 136 -15.31 -14.49 22.79
C ARG A 136 -15.15 -15.93 22.29
N SER A 137 -15.86 -16.32 21.23
CA SER A 137 -15.82 -17.69 20.70
C SER A 137 -14.63 -17.93 19.77
N ASP A 138 -14.32 -16.99 18.88
CA ASP A 138 -13.27 -17.09 17.87
C ASP A 138 -12.20 -15.99 17.99
N GLY A 139 -12.37 -15.04 18.91
CA GLY A 139 -11.45 -13.93 19.15
C GLY A 139 -11.52 -12.79 18.13
N SER A 140 -12.43 -12.86 17.17
CA SER A 140 -12.66 -11.84 16.15
C SER A 140 -13.23 -10.54 16.72
N TRP A 141 -13.17 -9.50 15.91
CA TRP A 141 -13.65 -8.16 16.23
C TRP A 141 -14.68 -7.72 15.20
N PRO A 142 -15.98 -7.75 15.52
CA PRO A 142 -17.00 -7.29 14.60
C PRO A 142 -17.06 -5.77 14.61
N LEU A 143 -17.61 -5.16 13.55
CA LEU A 143 -17.80 -3.70 13.51
C LEU A 143 -18.68 -3.23 14.69
N ARG A 144 -19.75 -3.99 14.96
CA ARG A 144 -20.67 -3.89 16.10
C ARG A 144 -21.15 -5.29 16.47
N ARG A 145 -21.77 -5.45 17.64
CA ARG A 145 -22.37 -6.74 18.01
C ARG A 145 -23.40 -7.17 16.96
N GLY A 146 -23.17 -8.31 16.31
CA GLY A 146 -24.04 -8.88 15.28
C GLY A 146 -23.77 -8.38 13.85
N ASP A 147 -22.84 -7.43 13.66
CA ASP A 147 -22.31 -7.07 12.34
C ASP A 147 -21.24 -8.09 11.89
N PHE A 148 -20.65 -7.88 10.72
CA PHE A 148 -19.57 -8.70 10.18
C PHE A 148 -18.21 -8.44 10.85
N ASP A 149 -17.34 -9.44 10.76
CA ASP A 149 -15.95 -9.39 11.19
C ASP A 149 -15.01 -9.03 10.03
N ASP A 150 -13.98 -8.23 10.31
CA ASP A 150 -12.90 -7.95 9.38
C ASP A 150 -11.57 -7.75 10.14
N PRO A 151 -10.44 -8.26 9.62
CA PRO A 151 -9.13 -8.09 10.26
C PRO A 151 -8.76 -6.63 10.57
N VAL A 152 -9.27 -5.65 9.81
CA VAL A 152 -9.02 -4.22 10.11
C VAL A 152 -9.57 -3.81 11.48
N PHE A 153 -10.65 -4.44 11.94
CA PHE A 153 -11.30 -4.13 13.21
C PHE A 153 -10.51 -4.66 14.41
N ALA A 154 -9.68 -5.68 14.22
CA ALA A 154 -8.76 -6.20 15.22
C ALA A 154 -7.46 -5.36 15.33
N PHE A 155 -7.09 -4.61 14.29
CA PHE A 155 -5.82 -3.90 14.24
C PHE A 155 -5.65 -2.85 15.35
N TYR A 156 -6.60 -1.92 15.48
CA TYR A 156 -6.52 -0.86 16.50
C TYR A 156 -6.69 -1.34 17.95
N PRO A 157 -7.54 -2.34 18.27
CA PRO A 157 -7.51 -3.02 19.56
C PRO A 157 -6.11 -3.50 19.94
N VAL A 158 -5.39 -4.15 19.02
CA VAL A 158 -4.01 -4.60 19.29
C VAL A 158 -3.07 -3.44 19.56
N LEU A 159 -3.17 -2.32 18.81
CA LEU A 159 -2.37 -1.12 19.09
C LEU A 159 -2.65 -0.55 20.49
N LEU A 160 -3.94 -0.48 20.86
CA LEU A 160 -4.35 -0.05 22.19
C LEU A 160 -3.78 -0.96 23.28
N PHE A 161 -3.89 -2.28 23.11
CA PHE A 161 -3.43 -3.25 24.10
C PHE A 161 -1.91 -3.25 24.25
N GLU A 162 -1.16 -3.06 23.16
CA GLU A 162 0.29 -2.84 23.21
C GLU A 162 0.63 -1.60 24.05
N GLN A 163 -0.09 -0.50 23.84
CA GLN A 163 0.11 0.74 24.61
C GLN A 163 -0.24 0.58 26.09
N LEU A 164 -1.36 -0.08 26.41
CA LEU A 164 -1.83 -0.32 27.78
C LEU A 164 -0.91 -1.30 28.53
N SER A 165 -0.39 -2.32 27.85
CA SER A 165 0.55 -3.28 28.44
C SER A 165 1.89 -2.64 28.78
N ARG A 166 2.33 -1.63 28.02
CA ARG A 166 3.58 -0.89 28.29
C ARG A 166 3.49 0.11 29.45
N THR A 167 2.29 0.57 29.79
CA THR A 167 2.10 1.63 30.79
C THR A 167 2.10 1.13 32.24
N GLN A 168 2.33 -0.17 32.49
CA GLN A 168 2.43 -0.81 33.82
C GLN A 168 1.30 -0.42 34.80
N GLY A 169 0.08 -0.23 34.28
CA GLY A 169 -1.12 0.10 35.06
C GLY A 169 -2.12 -1.05 35.13
N PRO A 170 -3.27 -0.87 35.82
CA PRO A 170 -4.26 -1.94 35.99
C PRO A 170 -4.74 -2.51 34.66
N TYR A 171 -4.83 -1.68 33.62
CA TYR A 171 -5.27 -2.13 32.30
C TYR A 171 -4.37 -3.17 31.65
N ALA A 172 -3.11 -3.28 32.03
CA ALA A 172 -2.19 -4.28 31.48
C ALA A 172 -2.70 -5.71 31.72
N GLU A 173 -3.29 -5.97 32.88
CA GLU A 173 -3.89 -7.27 33.22
C GLU A 173 -5.26 -7.45 32.54
N TYR A 174 -6.08 -6.39 32.50
CA TYR A 174 -7.45 -6.44 31.98
C TYR A 174 -7.53 -6.83 30.50
N VAL A 175 -6.50 -6.50 29.71
CA VAL A 175 -6.49 -6.77 28.27
C VAL A 175 -5.86 -8.12 27.89
N GLN A 176 -5.28 -8.86 28.84
CA GLN A 176 -4.49 -10.08 28.55
C GLN A 176 -5.29 -11.15 27.80
N GLU A 177 -6.48 -11.48 28.29
CA GLU A 177 -7.31 -12.49 27.63
C GLU A 177 -7.77 -12.03 26.24
N SER A 178 -8.03 -10.73 26.08
CA SER A 178 -8.43 -10.19 24.78
C SER A 178 -7.27 -10.19 23.79
N ILE A 179 -6.02 -9.96 24.24
CA ILE A 179 -4.81 -10.15 23.44
C ILE A 179 -4.71 -11.60 22.97
N ARG A 180 -4.85 -12.58 23.88
CA ARG A 180 -4.73 -14.01 23.57
C ARG A 180 -5.74 -14.44 22.50
N LEU A 181 -7.03 -14.14 22.73
CA LEU A 181 -8.10 -14.42 21.78
C LEU A 181 -7.87 -13.74 20.42
N THR A 182 -7.42 -12.47 20.43
CA THR A 182 -7.13 -11.77 19.18
C THR A 182 -5.96 -12.41 18.44
N ALA A 183 -4.94 -12.92 19.15
CA ALA A 183 -3.81 -13.60 18.53
C ALA A 183 -4.24 -14.86 17.78
N ASP A 184 -5.11 -15.68 18.39
CA ASP A 184 -5.67 -16.89 17.77
C ASP A 184 -6.40 -16.54 16.46
N TYR A 185 -7.32 -15.57 16.51
CA TYR A 185 -8.02 -15.07 15.32
C TYR A 185 -7.06 -14.59 14.22
N LEU A 186 -6.05 -13.79 14.57
CA LEU A 186 -5.11 -13.24 13.61
C LEU A 186 -4.19 -14.29 12.98
N LEU A 187 -3.84 -15.34 13.71
CA LEU A 187 -3.08 -16.47 13.16
C LEU A 187 -3.90 -17.22 12.10
N ASP A 188 -5.20 -17.34 12.30
CA ASP A 188 -6.09 -17.98 11.33
C ASP A 188 -6.26 -17.09 10.09
N VAL A 189 -6.45 -15.77 10.27
CA VAL A 189 -6.46 -14.79 9.17
C VAL A 189 -5.16 -14.83 8.37
N ALA A 190 -4.00 -14.86 9.03
CA ALA A 190 -2.70 -14.91 8.36
C ALA A 190 -2.42 -16.23 7.62
N SER A 191 -3.20 -17.28 7.90
CA SER A 191 -3.11 -18.59 7.27
C SER A 191 -4.13 -18.81 6.14
N ALA A 192 -5.14 -17.95 6.04
CA ALA A 192 -6.29 -18.16 5.18
C ALA A 192 -5.93 -18.06 3.68
N THR A 193 -6.27 -19.10 2.92
CA THR A 193 -6.03 -19.14 1.46
C THR A 193 -6.98 -18.22 0.67
N ASN A 194 -8.14 -17.89 1.23
CA ASN A 194 -9.18 -17.08 0.58
C ASN A 194 -9.17 -15.60 1.04
N GLY A 195 -8.20 -15.22 1.89
CA GLY A 195 -8.05 -13.84 2.38
C GLY A 195 -7.33 -12.94 1.38
N THR A 196 -7.37 -11.62 1.60
CA THR A 196 -6.56 -10.69 0.80
C THR A 196 -5.15 -10.55 1.40
N ILE A 197 -4.17 -10.18 0.57
CA ILE A 197 -2.81 -9.86 1.06
C ILE A 197 -2.83 -8.68 2.04
N ALA A 198 -3.77 -7.74 1.89
CA ALA A 198 -3.97 -6.65 2.84
C ALA A 198 -4.39 -7.14 4.23
N ASP A 199 -5.27 -8.15 4.28
CA ASP A 199 -5.71 -8.79 5.53
C ASP A 199 -4.56 -9.51 6.23
N ALA A 200 -3.80 -10.31 5.47
CA ALA A 200 -2.60 -10.96 5.97
C ALA A 200 -1.58 -9.94 6.49
N ALA A 201 -1.39 -8.81 5.79
CA ALA A 201 -0.47 -7.75 6.22
C ALA A 201 -0.91 -7.08 7.52
N LEU A 202 -2.20 -6.78 7.68
CA LEU A 202 -2.73 -6.24 8.94
C LEU A 202 -2.58 -7.26 10.07
N ALA A 203 -2.91 -8.53 9.81
CA ALA A 203 -2.84 -9.60 10.80
C ALA A 203 -1.41 -9.85 11.27
N VAL A 204 -0.46 -10.03 10.35
CA VAL A 204 0.96 -10.22 10.67
C VAL A 204 1.53 -8.98 11.38
N SER A 205 1.15 -7.77 10.99
CA SER A 205 1.63 -6.56 11.69
C SER A 205 1.05 -6.42 13.11
N ALA A 206 -0.19 -6.85 13.33
CA ALA A 206 -0.75 -6.94 14.67
C ALA A 206 -0.06 -8.05 15.50
N LEU A 207 0.20 -9.22 14.91
CA LEU A 207 0.95 -10.31 15.54
C LEU A 207 2.39 -9.88 15.90
N ASP A 208 3.07 -9.09 15.06
CA ASP A 208 4.39 -8.50 15.38
C ASP A 208 4.37 -7.76 16.73
N ARG A 209 3.25 -7.11 17.07
CA ARG A 209 3.09 -6.34 18.31
C ARG A 209 2.82 -7.26 19.49
N ILE A 210 1.94 -8.23 19.31
CA ILE A 210 1.63 -9.23 20.34
C ILE A 210 2.88 -10.05 20.67
N PHE A 211 3.63 -10.47 19.65
CA PHE A 211 4.92 -11.16 19.80
C PHE A 211 5.91 -10.34 20.63
N ARG A 212 6.06 -9.03 20.35
CA ARG A 212 6.94 -8.14 21.13
C ARG A 212 6.54 -7.98 22.59
N LEU A 213 5.28 -8.25 22.93
CA LEU A 213 4.82 -8.26 24.33
C LEU A 213 5.11 -9.58 25.05
N GLY A 214 5.64 -10.60 24.35
CA GLY A 214 5.84 -11.94 24.90
C GLY A 214 4.52 -12.67 25.19
N ARG A 215 3.47 -12.41 24.38
CA ARG A 215 2.11 -12.93 24.61
C ARG A 215 1.67 -13.99 23.59
N LEU A 216 2.61 -14.55 22.85
CA LEU A 216 2.39 -15.73 22.01
C LEU A 216 3.05 -16.94 22.68
N ASP A 217 2.35 -18.08 22.71
CA ASP A 217 2.97 -19.35 23.10
C ASP A 217 3.87 -19.91 21.99
N ASP A 218 4.66 -20.95 22.30
CA ASP A 218 5.66 -21.50 21.37
C ASP A 218 5.06 -21.97 20.04
N ARG A 219 3.84 -22.54 20.08
CA ARG A 219 3.14 -23.01 18.87
C ARG A 219 2.67 -21.83 18.02
N ALA A 220 2.11 -20.81 18.65
CA ALA A 220 1.70 -19.56 18.01
C ALA A 220 2.90 -18.81 17.40
N VAL A 221 4.04 -18.80 18.10
CA VAL A 221 5.30 -18.19 17.61
C VAL A 221 5.75 -18.85 16.30
N SER A 222 5.79 -20.19 16.24
CA SER A 222 6.17 -20.91 15.01
C SER A 222 5.25 -20.56 13.85
N ARG A 223 3.92 -20.64 14.05
CA ARG A 223 2.92 -20.28 13.02
C ARG A 223 3.12 -18.85 12.54
N TYR A 224 3.24 -17.91 13.47
CA TYR A 224 3.42 -16.48 13.16
C TYR A 224 4.65 -16.25 12.27
N PHE A 225 5.80 -16.85 12.58
CA PHE A 225 7.00 -16.72 11.75
C PHE A 225 6.82 -17.31 10.35
N ASP A 226 6.19 -18.47 10.24
CA ASP A 226 5.89 -19.11 8.94
C ASP A 226 4.94 -18.26 8.09
N HIS A 227 3.89 -17.70 8.70
CA HIS A 227 2.95 -16.81 8.01
C HIS A 227 3.64 -15.50 7.57
N LYS A 228 4.47 -14.91 8.43
CA LYS A 228 5.22 -13.69 8.12
C LYS A 228 6.21 -13.89 6.98
N ALA A 229 6.96 -15.00 7.00
CA ALA A 229 7.93 -15.30 5.96
C ALA A 229 7.26 -15.47 4.58
N ARG A 230 6.16 -16.23 4.52
CA ARG A 230 5.36 -16.40 3.29
C ARG A 230 4.81 -15.07 2.80
N LEU A 231 4.15 -14.31 3.67
CA LEU A 231 3.60 -13.01 3.30
C LEU A 231 4.68 -12.08 2.72
N ILE A 232 5.85 -11.98 3.35
CA ILE A 232 6.92 -11.10 2.85
C ILE A 232 7.38 -11.52 1.45
N SER A 233 7.43 -12.83 1.17
CA SER A 233 7.73 -13.37 -0.16
C SER A 233 6.63 -13.02 -1.18
N ASP A 234 5.37 -13.01 -0.75
CA ASP A 234 4.21 -12.81 -1.63
C ASP A 234 3.86 -11.32 -1.84
N LEU A 235 4.42 -10.40 -1.03
CA LEU A 235 4.16 -8.96 -1.17
C LEU A 235 4.62 -8.41 -2.52
N VAL A 236 5.61 -9.04 -3.15
CA VAL A 236 6.15 -8.65 -4.45
C VAL A 236 6.25 -9.90 -5.31
N ASP A 237 5.59 -9.92 -6.46
CA ASP A 237 5.69 -11.08 -7.35
C ASP A 237 7.06 -11.23 -8.02
N GLU A 238 7.23 -12.35 -8.74
CA GLU A 238 8.37 -12.62 -9.60
C GLU A 238 8.62 -11.48 -10.62
N THR A 239 7.56 -10.76 -10.98
CA THR A 239 7.58 -9.58 -11.85
C THR A 239 7.73 -8.26 -11.07
N GLY A 240 8.19 -8.30 -9.81
CA GLY A 240 8.58 -7.13 -9.03
C GLY A 240 7.43 -6.19 -8.68
N ASN A 241 6.18 -6.56 -8.95
CA ASN A 241 5.02 -5.72 -8.69
C ASN A 241 4.50 -5.96 -7.27
N LEU A 242 4.20 -4.88 -6.57
CA LEU A 242 3.57 -4.95 -5.24
C LEU A 242 2.15 -5.52 -5.34
N HIS A 243 1.92 -6.64 -4.67
CA HIS A 243 0.63 -7.36 -4.56
C HIS A 243 -0.26 -6.86 -3.42
N LEU A 244 -0.01 -5.65 -2.96
CA LEU A 244 -0.80 -4.97 -1.95
C LEU A 244 -1.66 -3.90 -2.62
N THR A 245 -2.97 -3.98 -2.43
CA THR A 245 -3.96 -3.09 -3.03
C THR A 245 -4.90 -2.53 -1.97
N ASP A 246 -5.60 -1.45 -2.31
CA ASP A 246 -6.60 -0.85 -1.43
C ASP A 246 -7.78 -1.81 -1.28
N LYS A 247 -8.23 -2.04 -0.04
CA LYS A 247 -9.37 -2.90 0.28
C LYS A 247 -10.51 -2.05 0.83
N TYR A 248 -11.67 -2.08 0.17
CA TYR A 248 -12.90 -1.46 0.66
C TYR A 248 -13.73 -2.50 1.39
N ILE A 249 -14.13 -2.18 2.62
CA ILE A 249 -14.92 -3.07 3.46
C ILE A 249 -16.40 -2.66 3.33
N GLN A 250 -17.26 -3.65 3.02
CA GLN A 250 -18.70 -3.58 2.71
C GLN A 250 -19.38 -2.20 2.76
N ASN A 251 -19.96 -1.80 1.62
CA ASN A 251 -20.46 -0.45 1.34
C ASN A 251 -21.85 -0.11 1.90
N ASP A 252 -22.57 -1.09 2.46
CA ASP A 252 -24.02 -0.97 2.69
C ASP A 252 -24.40 -0.75 4.16
N LEU A 253 -23.46 -0.93 5.11
CA LEU A 253 -23.72 -0.88 6.56
C LEU A 253 -23.16 0.38 7.26
N GLN A 254 -22.39 1.18 6.54
CA GLN A 254 -21.88 2.48 6.93
C GLN A 254 -21.94 3.38 5.69
N PRO A 255 -22.02 4.71 5.82
CA PRO A 255 -21.60 5.56 4.72
C PRO A 255 -20.20 5.09 4.27
N ARG A 256 -20.04 4.89 2.95
CA ARG A 256 -18.86 4.53 2.11
C ARG A 256 -17.41 4.93 2.49
N TRP A 257 -17.14 5.63 3.59
CA TRP A 257 -16.02 6.59 3.67
C TRP A 257 -14.94 6.21 4.69
N HIS A 258 -15.10 5.13 5.47
CA HIS A 258 -14.24 4.92 6.65
C HIS A 258 -13.59 3.54 6.78
N SER A 259 -14.26 2.44 6.48
CA SER A 259 -13.65 1.10 6.60
C SER A 259 -12.88 0.74 5.33
N VAL A 260 -11.72 1.36 5.16
CA VAL A 260 -10.84 1.12 4.01
C VAL A 260 -9.42 0.85 4.48
N THR A 261 -8.78 -0.15 3.88
CA THR A 261 -7.35 -0.35 3.99
C THR A 261 -6.70 0.37 2.82
N TRP A 262 -6.01 1.47 3.09
CA TRP A 262 -5.35 2.30 2.07
C TRP A 262 -3.85 2.02 2.05
N THR A 263 -3.34 1.54 0.91
CA THR A 263 -1.99 0.98 0.77
C THR A 263 -0.89 1.91 1.31
N PRO A 264 -0.87 3.23 1.02
CA PRO A 264 0.12 4.15 1.57
C PRO A 264 0.27 4.15 3.08
N VAL A 265 -0.81 3.95 3.85
CA VAL A 265 -0.74 3.95 5.32
C VAL A 265 -0.28 2.62 5.90
N LEU A 266 -0.14 1.58 5.06
CA LEU A 266 0.43 0.30 5.44
C LEU A 266 1.95 0.32 5.53
N TYR A 267 2.63 1.41 5.15
CA TYR A 267 4.07 1.56 5.43
C TYR A 267 4.37 1.36 6.93
N ALA A 268 3.53 1.93 7.82
CA ALA A 268 3.63 1.73 9.26
C ALA A 268 3.54 0.25 9.70
N CYS A 269 2.93 -0.60 8.87
CA CYS A 269 2.80 -2.03 9.11
C CYS A 269 4.03 -2.80 8.61
N THR A 270 4.55 -2.44 7.44
CA THR A 270 5.58 -3.20 6.69
C THR A 270 7.00 -2.69 6.85
N ARG A 271 7.21 -1.48 7.40
CA ARG A 271 8.53 -0.81 7.50
C ARG A 271 9.67 -1.60 8.15
N HIS A 272 9.35 -2.61 8.96
CA HIS A 272 10.35 -3.47 9.63
C HIS A 272 10.53 -4.82 8.93
N TRP A 273 9.85 -5.05 7.81
CA TRP A 273 9.94 -6.28 7.03
C TRP A 273 10.98 -6.05 5.91
N GLY A 274 12.22 -6.46 6.15
CA GLY A 274 13.33 -6.21 5.20
C GLY A 274 13.82 -4.75 5.14
N GLY A 275 13.24 -3.85 5.94
CA GLY A 275 13.71 -2.46 6.09
C GLY A 275 13.20 -1.48 5.02
N VAL A 276 13.67 -0.24 5.09
CA VAL A 276 13.17 0.90 4.26
C VAL A 276 13.49 0.80 2.77
N GLN A 277 14.49 -0.02 2.42
CA GLN A 277 14.90 -0.30 1.04
C GLN A 277 14.35 -1.63 0.48
N SER A 278 13.46 -2.31 1.22
CA SER A 278 12.81 -3.51 0.67
C SER A 278 11.95 -3.14 -0.55
N SER A 279 11.81 -4.06 -1.51
CA SER A 279 11.06 -3.79 -2.75
C SER A 279 9.61 -3.35 -2.51
N HIS A 280 8.92 -4.00 -1.57
CA HIS A 280 7.58 -3.60 -1.19
C HIS A 280 7.55 -2.22 -0.50
N ASN A 281 8.50 -1.92 0.40
CA ASN A 281 8.52 -0.62 1.08
C ASN A 281 8.86 0.52 0.14
N PHE A 282 9.71 0.31 -0.87
CA PHE A 282 9.92 1.30 -1.93
C PHE A 282 8.63 1.60 -2.69
N GLN A 283 7.87 0.57 -3.08
CA GLN A 283 6.62 0.76 -3.83
C GLN A 283 5.49 1.37 -2.97
N ILE A 284 5.37 0.96 -1.70
CA ILE A 284 4.40 1.57 -0.77
C ILE A 284 4.77 3.05 -0.52
N SER A 285 6.05 3.34 -0.31
CA SER A 285 6.55 4.71 -0.10
C SER A 285 6.34 5.56 -1.35
N ALA A 286 6.57 5.02 -2.55
CA ALA A 286 6.29 5.71 -3.81
C ALA A 286 4.81 6.12 -3.88
N ARG A 287 3.88 5.19 -3.64
CA ARG A 287 2.44 5.50 -3.61
C ARG A 287 2.09 6.56 -2.54
N LEU A 288 2.73 6.52 -1.37
CA LEU A 288 2.53 7.52 -0.32
C LEU A 288 2.97 8.92 -0.75
N ILE A 289 4.15 9.05 -1.35
CA ILE A 289 4.71 10.33 -1.76
C ILE A 289 4.01 10.87 -3.02
N GLU A 290 3.80 10.03 -4.03
CA GLU A 290 3.19 10.41 -5.31
C GLU A 290 1.70 10.80 -5.18
N SER A 291 1.00 10.29 -4.17
CA SER A 291 -0.39 10.66 -3.89
C SER A 291 -0.57 11.93 -3.07
N PHE A 292 0.53 12.61 -2.68
CA PHE A 292 0.47 13.90 -2.00
C PHE A 292 0.06 15.01 -2.97
N ASP A 293 -1.08 15.64 -2.70
CA ASP A 293 -1.53 16.80 -3.46
C ASP A 293 -0.93 18.08 -2.84
N ARG A 294 0.05 18.66 -3.54
CA ARG A 294 0.73 19.90 -3.12
C ARG A 294 -0.20 21.11 -3.13
N THR A 295 -1.20 21.14 -4.00
CA THR A 295 -2.16 22.26 -4.08
C THR A 295 -3.07 22.26 -2.86
N GLU A 296 -3.56 21.08 -2.48
CA GLU A 296 -4.39 20.89 -1.29
C GLU A 296 -3.55 20.72 -0.01
N SER A 297 -2.23 20.60 -0.11
CA SER A 297 -1.33 20.24 1.00
C SER A 297 -1.87 19.05 1.81
N GLY A 298 -2.23 17.95 1.14
CA GLY A 298 -2.83 16.78 1.77
C GLY A 298 -3.07 15.61 0.82
N TRP A 299 -3.75 14.57 1.31
CA TRP A 299 -4.06 13.36 0.55
C TRP A 299 -5.56 13.18 0.43
N LYS A 300 -6.03 12.81 -0.77
CA LYS A 300 -7.44 12.48 -1.04
C LYS A 300 -7.82 11.12 -0.46
N GLY A 301 -6.85 10.23 -0.30
CA GLY A 301 -7.08 8.83 0.06
C GLY A 301 -7.78 8.07 -1.08
N PRO A 302 -8.39 6.92 -0.78
CA PRO A 302 -9.06 6.07 -1.77
C PRO A 302 -10.42 6.63 -2.26
N SER A 303 -10.94 7.70 -1.68
CA SER A 303 -12.25 8.26 -2.09
C SER A 303 -12.18 8.92 -3.47
N HIS A 304 -13.08 8.51 -4.38
CA HIS A 304 -13.25 9.08 -5.72
C HIS A 304 -13.99 10.43 -5.75
N SER A 305 -14.26 11.05 -4.60
CA SER A 305 -14.93 12.35 -4.56
C SER A 305 -14.02 13.44 -5.13
N PRO A 306 -14.48 14.23 -6.13
CA PRO A 306 -13.65 15.28 -6.69
C PRO A 306 -13.32 16.38 -5.67
N GLY A 307 -12.09 16.86 -5.72
CA GLY A 307 -11.74 18.25 -5.40
C GLY A 307 -10.91 18.54 -4.15
N ARG A 308 -10.96 17.74 -3.06
CA ARG A 308 -10.28 18.11 -1.80
C ARG A 308 -9.62 16.95 -1.08
N ALA A 309 -8.54 17.25 -0.36
CA ALA A 309 -7.89 16.31 0.54
C ALA A 309 -8.81 15.86 1.70
N SER A 310 -8.57 14.66 2.21
CA SER A 310 -9.31 14.00 3.28
C SER A 310 -8.60 14.15 4.63
N SER A 311 -9.39 14.41 5.69
CA SER A 311 -8.94 14.57 7.08
C SER A 311 -8.24 13.32 7.60
N TRP A 312 -8.88 12.15 7.46
CA TRP A 312 -8.33 10.89 7.96
C TRP A 312 -7.12 10.45 7.14
N ALA A 313 -7.19 10.55 5.82
CA ALA A 313 -6.13 10.10 4.92
C ALA A 313 -4.89 10.97 5.09
N SER A 314 -5.06 12.30 5.09
CA SER A 314 -3.94 13.23 5.29
C SER A 314 -3.29 13.06 6.65
N SER A 315 -4.08 12.88 7.72
CA SER A 315 -3.55 12.67 9.06
C SER A 315 -2.69 11.41 9.15
N LEU A 316 -3.18 10.27 8.67
CA LEU A 316 -2.45 9.00 8.73
C LEU A 316 -1.28 8.97 7.74
N ALA A 317 -1.40 9.58 6.57
CA ALA A 317 -0.32 9.70 5.60
C ALA A 317 0.85 10.51 6.17
N LEU A 318 0.59 11.65 6.83
CA LEU A 318 1.64 12.44 7.47
C LEU A 318 2.42 11.64 8.51
N LEU A 319 1.74 10.81 9.31
CA LEU A 319 2.46 9.92 10.22
C LEU A 319 3.36 8.97 9.43
N ASN A 320 2.86 8.35 8.36
CA ASN A 320 3.66 7.43 7.55
C ASN A 320 4.85 8.13 6.87
N VAL A 321 4.71 9.37 6.42
CA VAL A 321 5.83 10.18 5.90
C VAL A 321 6.86 10.43 7.00
N TYR A 322 6.43 10.81 8.21
CA TYR A 322 7.33 10.97 9.34
C TYR A 322 8.07 9.66 9.67
N LEU A 323 7.36 8.53 9.67
CA LEU A 323 7.93 7.23 9.93
C LEU A 323 8.94 6.82 8.86
N LEU A 324 8.66 7.07 7.58
CA LEU A 324 9.56 6.83 6.46
C LEU A 324 10.82 7.70 6.57
N ALA A 325 10.65 9.00 6.77
CA ALA A 325 11.76 9.93 6.96
C ALA A 325 12.65 9.51 8.13
N ARG A 326 12.05 9.04 9.23
CA ARG A 326 12.78 8.50 10.38
C ARG A 326 13.62 7.28 9.99
N ASP A 327 13.06 6.34 9.23
CA ASP A 327 13.80 5.14 8.82
C ASP A 327 14.94 5.47 7.86
N ILE A 328 14.74 6.38 6.90
CA ILE A 328 15.80 6.87 6.01
C ILE A 328 16.96 7.47 6.81
N VAL A 329 16.65 8.35 7.78
CA VAL A 329 17.66 8.97 8.64
C VAL A 329 18.37 7.93 9.52
N THR A 330 17.63 7.00 10.13
CA THR A 330 18.20 5.95 10.98
C THR A 330 19.08 4.98 10.18
N SER A 331 18.75 4.74 8.91
CA SER A 331 19.56 3.93 7.99
C SER A 331 20.74 4.68 7.38
N GLY A 332 20.92 5.99 7.68
CA GLY A 332 22.02 6.79 7.14
C GLY A 332 21.94 7.03 5.63
N LEU A 333 20.75 6.96 5.04
CA LEU A 333 20.53 7.10 3.61
C LEU A 333 20.37 8.57 3.21
N ASP A 334 20.93 8.97 2.07
CA ASP A 334 20.60 10.25 1.46
C ASP A 334 19.19 10.18 0.85
N VAL A 335 18.37 11.21 1.11
CA VAL A 335 16.98 11.24 0.66
C VAL A 335 16.87 11.42 -0.86
N THR A 336 17.81 12.10 -1.50
CA THR A 336 17.81 12.29 -2.96
C THR A 336 18.12 10.97 -3.65
N GLU A 337 19.16 10.27 -3.20
CA GLU A 337 19.49 8.91 -3.67
C GLU A 337 18.35 7.92 -3.41
N TYR A 338 17.74 8.00 -2.22
CA TYR A 338 16.57 7.20 -1.88
C TYR A 338 15.41 7.46 -2.85
N GLN A 339 15.06 8.73 -3.11
CA GLN A 339 14.01 9.09 -4.05
C GLN A 339 14.32 8.64 -5.48
N ASN A 340 15.56 8.74 -5.93
CA ASN A 340 15.98 8.28 -7.25
C ASN A 340 15.85 6.76 -7.37
N THR A 341 16.28 6.01 -6.36
CA THR A 341 16.14 4.55 -6.31
C THR A 341 14.67 4.14 -6.24
N MET A 342 13.89 4.80 -5.39
CA MET A 342 12.46 4.57 -5.26
C MET A 342 11.73 4.82 -6.58
N ARG A 343 12.03 5.93 -7.27
CA ARG A 343 11.49 6.23 -8.60
C ARG A 343 11.94 5.22 -9.63
N SER A 344 13.20 4.80 -9.62
CA SER A 344 13.69 3.75 -10.52
C SER A 344 12.92 2.43 -10.29
N MET A 345 12.68 2.06 -9.04
CA MET A 345 11.91 0.87 -8.69
C MET A 345 10.40 0.98 -8.96
N SER A 346 9.79 2.16 -8.81
CA SER A 346 8.37 2.38 -9.19
C SER A 346 8.20 2.54 -10.70
N ALA A 347 9.19 3.12 -11.39
CA ALA A 347 9.30 3.25 -12.84
C ALA A 347 9.81 1.98 -13.53
N ARG A 348 10.22 0.95 -12.78
CA ARG A 348 10.18 -0.45 -13.24
C ARG A 348 8.72 -0.92 -13.40
N LYS A 349 7.89 -0.09 -14.06
CA LYS A 349 6.65 -0.52 -14.70
C LYS A 349 7.06 -1.62 -15.66
N ARG A 350 6.86 -2.87 -15.26
CA ARG A 350 7.10 -3.96 -16.18
C ARG A 350 5.99 -3.94 -17.23
N PHE A 351 6.37 -3.72 -18.48
CA PHE A 351 5.48 -3.88 -19.62
C PHE A 351 4.97 -5.31 -19.64
N ASP A 352 3.69 -5.46 -19.95
CA ASP A 352 3.13 -6.78 -20.20
C ASP A 352 3.75 -7.35 -21.47
N VAL A 353 3.97 -6.49 -22.46
CA VAL A 353 4.56 -6.84 -23.74
C VAL A 353 5.47 -5.71 -24.22
N VAL A 354 6.64 -6.06 -24.72
CA VAL A 354 7.46 -5.17 -25.55
C VAL A 354 7.40 -5.63 -27.01
N ILE A 355 7.38 -4.70 -27.97
CA ILE A 355 7.35 -5.03 -29.40
C ILE A 355 8.66 -4.61 -30.07
N SER A 356 9.36 -5.59 -30.61
CA SER A 356 10.56 -5.42 -31.43
C SER A 356 10.23 -5.60 -32.90
N PHE A 357 10.66 -4.67 -33.75
CA PHE A 357 10.37 -4.67 -35.19
C PHE A 357 11.42 -3.85 -35.96
N GLY A 358 11.61 -4.16 -37.26
CA GLY A 358 12.42 -3.33 -38.15
C GLY A 358 11.67 -2.06 -38.53
N GLY A 359 12.35 -0.92 -38.70
CA GLY A 359 11.70 0.37 -39.01
C GLY A 359 10.61 0.35 -40.10
N PRO A 360 10.82 -0.33 -41.25
CA PRO A 360 9.82 -0.54 -42.30
C PRO A 360 8.55 -1.30 -41.86
N ASP A 361 8.64 -2.15 -40.84
CA ASP A 361 7.53 -3.00 -40.35
C ASP A 361 6.63 -2.26 -39.32
N ARG A 362 6.85 -0.95 -39.14
CA ARG A 362 6.19 -0.13 -38.13
C ARG A 362 4.66 -0.13 -38.22
N ALA A 363 4.11 -0.24 -39.42
CA ALA A 363 2.65 -0.27 -39.63
C ALA A 363 2.04 -1.50 -38.92
N VAL A 364 2.63 -2.68 -39.15
CA VAL A 364 2.23 -3.93 -38.49
C VAL A 364 2.40 -3.83 -36.97
N ALA A 365 3.55 -3.31 -36.52
CA ALA A 365 3.85 -3.18 -35.10
C ALA A 365 2.84 -2.27 -34.38
N ARG A 366 2.41 -1.19 -35.04
CA ARG A 366 1.39 -0.27 -34.52
C ARG A 366 0.01 -0.93 -34.44
N GLU A 367 -0.39 -1.70 -35.44
CA GLU A 367 -1.66 -2.43 -35.45
C GLU A 367 -1.76 -3.42 -34.28
N ILE A 368 -0.68 -4.17 -34.04
CA ILE A 368 -0.57 -5.07 -32.88
C ILE A 368 -0.61 -4.26 -31.58
N ARG A 369 0.16 -3.18 -31.48
CA ARG A 369 0.19 -2.31 -30.29
C ARG A 369 -1.20 -1.78 -29.95
N ASP A 370 -1.92 -1.26 -30.93
CA ASP A 370 -3.24 -0.64 -30.74
C ASP A 370 -4.24 -1.66 -30.20
N HIS A 371 -4.22 -2.90 -30.71
CA HIS A 371 -5.05 -3.99 -30.19
C HIS A 371 -4.70 -4.39 -28.76
N LEU A 372 -3.40 -4.55 -28.46
CA LEU A 372 -2.95 -4.91 -27.11
C LEU A 372 -3.29 -3.81 -26.08
N VAL A 373 -3.14 -2.54 -26.45
CA VAL A 373 -3.50 -1.40 -25.60
C VAL A 373 -5.01 -1.30 -25.41
N ALA A 374 -5.80 -1.52 -26.46
CA ALA A 374 -7.27 -1.57 -26.36
C ALA A 374 -7.75 -2.70 -25.42
N ALA A 375 -7.00 -3.81 -25.34
CA ALA A 375 -7.24 -4.90 -24.40
C ALA A 375 -6.72 -4.62 -22.96
N GLY A 376 -6.21 -3.41 -22.68
CA GLY A 376 -5.76 -2.99 -21.36
C GLY A 376 -4.35 -3.46 -20.97
N LEU A 377 -3.53 -3.90 -21.93
CA LEU A 377 -2.14 -4.28 -21.67
C LEU A 377 -1.19 -3.07 -21.71
N ARG A 378 -0.18 -3.11 -20.84
CA ARG A 378 0.92 -2.12 -20.84
C ARG A 378 1.96 -2.53 -21.88
N VAL A 379 1.99 -1.82 -23.00
CA VAL A 379 2.90 -2.13 -24.12
C VAL A 379 4.03 -1.12 -24.21
N PHE A 380 5.27 -1.59 -24.34
CA PHE A 380 6.37 -0.71 -24.74
C PHE A 380 6.44 -0.61 -26.25
N PHE A 381 6.41 0.63 -26.74
CA PHE A 381 6.51 0.97 -28.16
C PHE A 381 7.36 2.23 -28.31
N ASP A 382 8.43 2.15 -29.10
CA ASP A 382 9.50 3.17 -29.21
C ASP A 382 9.01 4.62 -29.33
N THR A 383 7.94 4.85 -30.08
CA THR A 383 7.40 6.19 -30.38
C THR A 383 6.56 6.79 -29.25
N ASP A 384 6.05 5.98 -28.32
CA ASP A 384 5.20 6.45 -27.23
C ASP A 384 6.02 6.99 -26.04
N PHE A 385 7.29 6.63 -25.97
CA PHE A 385 8.21 6.97 -24.89
C PHE A 385 9.28 8.00 -25.28
N ARG A 386 9.07 8.74 -26.38
CA ARG A 386 10.06 9.70 -26.92
C ARG A 386 10.56 10.75 -25.93
N HIS A 387 9.75 11.12 -24.93
CA HIS A 387 10.15 12.06 -23.88
C HIS A 387 11.05 11.40 -22.83
N ASP A 388 10.84 10.12 -22.54
CA ASP A 388 11.64 9.32 -21.61
C ASP A 388 12.95 8.82 -22.24
N LEU A 389 13.01 8.72 -23.57
CA LEU A 389 14.18 8.27 -24.33
C LEU A 389 15.15 9.41 -24.70
N LEU A 390 14.77 10.67 -24.50
CA LEU A 390 15.54 11.83 -24.95
C LEU A 390 16.73 12.10 -24.02
N GLY A 391 17.96 11.91 -24.53
CA GLY A 391 19.20 12.15 -23.78
C GLY A 391 19.73 10.93 -23.02
N GLU A 392 19.05 9.78 -23.11
CA GLU A 392 19.45 8.53 -22.47
C GLU A 392 20.36 7.67 -23.37
N ASP A 393 21.16 6.80 -22.76
CA ASP A 393 21.83 5.71 -23.48
C ASP A 393 20.78 4.66 -23.88
N LEU A 394 20.33 4.76 -25.12
CA LEU A 394 19.29 3.90 -25.68
C LEU A 394 19.66 2.41 -25.61
N ALA A 395 20.94 2.04 -25.69
CA ALA A 395 21.33 0.64 -25.65
C ALA A 395 21.12 0.06 -24.24
N ILE A 396 21.51 0.79 -23.20
CA ILE A 396 21.31 0.38 -21.80
C ILE A 396 19.83 0.38 -21.44
N LEU A 397 19.09 1.42 -21.84
CA LEU A 397 17.69 1.58 -21.50
C LEU A 397 16.80 0.55 -22.22
N LEU A 398 17.03 0.30 -23.52
CA LEU A 398 16.32 -0.75 -24.25
C LEU A 398 16.70 -2.14 -23.71
N GLN A 399 17.97 -2.40 -23.42
CA GLN A 399 18.36 -3.67 -22.79
C GLN A 399 17.60 -3.90 -21.48
N ASP A 400 17.50 -2.89 -20.60
CA ASP A 400 16.78 -3.00 -19.33
C ASP A 400 15.26 -3.17 -19.56
N ILE A 401 14.67 -2.49 -20.54
CA ILE A 401 13.25 -2.61 -20.87
C ILE A 401 12.90 -3.99 -21.40
N TYR A 402 13.66 -4.49 -22.37
CA TYR A 402 13.47 -5.81 -22.92
C TYR A 402 13.77 -6.88 -21.86
N PHE A 403 14.91 -6.79 -21.17
CA PHE A 403 15.35 -7.82 -20.25
C PHE A 403 14.62 -7.76 -18.90
N GLU A 404 14.71 -6.69 -18.13
CA GLU A 404 14.19 -6.67 -16.76
C GLU A 404 12.74 -6.18 -16.65
N ARG A 405 12.32 -5.27 -17.55
CA ARG A 405 11.04 -4.55 -17.46
C ARG A 405 9.98 -5.01 -18.46
N SER A 406 10.10 -6.20 -19.05
CA SER A 406 9.01 -6.77 -19.86
C SER A 406 8.72 -8.23 -19.48
N ARG A 407 7.44 -8.59 -19.49
CA ARG A 407 7.01 -9.96 -19.21
C ARG A 407 7.10 -10.85 -20.45
N PHE A 408 6.75 -10.30 -21.61
CA PHE A 408 6.92 -10.95 -22.91
C PHE A 408 7.53 -9.98 -23.91
N ALA A 409 8.27 -10.51 -24.87
CA ALA A 409 8.75 -9.75 -26.03
C ALA A 409 8.16 -10.33 -27.31
N ILE A 410 7.41 -9.51 -28.05
CA ILE A 410 7.04 -9.79 -29.44
C ILE A 410 8.23 -9.43 -30.32
N ALA A 411 8.65 -10.37 -31.16
CA ALA A 411 9.62 -10.10 -32.22
C ALA A 411 8.92 -10.24 -33.58
N ILE A 412 8.78 -9.13 -34.30
CA ILE A 412 8.27 -9.10 -35.67
C ILE A 412 9.46 -9.36 -36.60
N LEU A 413 9.50 -10.58 -37.14
CA LEU A 413 10.63 -11.11 -37.87
C LEU A 413 10.44 -10.93 -39.38
N SER A 414 11.36 -10.18 -39.97
CA SER A 414 11.45 -9.88 -41.40
C SER A 414 12.93 -9.72 -41.80
N ARG A 415 13.23 -9.64 -43.09
CA ARG A 415 14.57 -9.26 -43.59
C ARG A 415 14.97 -7.88 -43.11
N SER A 416 14.01 -6.98 -42.89
CA SER A 416 14.30 -5.65 -42.35
C SER A 416 14.66 -5.70 -40.87
N PHE A 417 14.01 -6.57 -40.10
CA PHE A 417 14.38 -6.81 -38.71
C PHE A 417 15.83 -7.30 -38.61
N LEU A 418 16.20 -8.27 -39.46
CA LEU A 418 17.55 -8.84 -39.50
C LEU A 418 18.65 -7.86 -39.93
N LYS A 419 18.31 -6.83 -40.69
CA LYS A 419 19.23 -5.77 -41.12
C LYS A 419 19.33 -4.61 -40.13
N SER A 420 18.48 -4.57 -39.10
CA SER A 420 18.52 -3.54 -38.08
C SER A 420 19.70 -3.75 -37.13
N ASP A 421 20.21 -2.66 -36.56
CA ASP A 421 21.31 -2.69 -35.58
C ASP A 421 21.01 -3.59 -34.37
N TRP A 422 19.72 -3.87 -34.11
CA TRP A 422 19.22 -4.77 -33.06
C TRP A 422 19.51 -6.25 -33.33
N ALA A 423 19.39 -6.70 -34.59
CA ALA A 423 19.54 -8.11 -34.95
C ALA A 423 21.02 -8.52 -35.19
N GLY A 424 21.91 -7.55 -35.42
CA GLY A 424 23.33 -7.78 -35.66
C GLY A 424 24.22 -7.85 -34.41
N ASN A 425 23.72 -7.46 -33.23
CA ASN A 425 24.54 -7.22 -32.03
C ASN A 425 24.17 -8.06 -30.80
N TRP A 426 24.90 -7.81 -29.71
CA TRP A 426 24.87 -8.50 -28.41
C TRP A 426 23.50 -8.54 -27.71
N GLU A 427 22.55 -7.67 -28.09
CA GLU A 427 21.19 -7.57 -27.52
C GLU A 427 20.30 -8.79 -27.88
N TRP A 428 20.34 -9.26 -29.14
CA TRP A 428 19.67 -10.49 -29.56
C TRP A 428 20.23 -11.74 -28.85
N LYS A 429 21.55 -11.79 -28.66
CA LYS A 429 22.21 -12.85 -27.87
C LYS A 429 21.75 -12.84 -26.41
N ALA A 430 21.53 -11.66 -25.83
CA ALA A 430 21.03 -11.53 -24.46
C ALA A 430 19.56 -12.00 -24.32
N VAL A 431 18.70 -11.70 -25.31
CA VAL A 431 17.33 -12.24 -25.40
C VAL A 431 17.35 -13.77 -25.44
N LEU A 432 18.18 -14.36 -26.31
CA LEU A 432 18.34 -15.82 -26.39
C LEU A 432 18.90 -16.42 -25.10
N ALA A 433 19.85 -15.75 -24.44
CA ALA A 433 20.39 -16.20 -23.15
C ALA A 433 19.33 -16.18 -22.03
N ARG A 434 18.40 -15.22 -22.03
CA ARG A 434 17.26 -15.18 -21.11
C ARG A 434 16.30 -16.34 -21.36
N MET A 435 15.99 -16.62 -22.63
CA MET A 435 15.12 -17.74 -23.01
C MET A 435 15.65 -19.08 -22.51
N ASN A 436 16.97 -19.26 -22.51
CA ASN A 436 17.61 -20.47 -21.97
C ASN A 436 17.56 -20.58 -20.43
N LYS A 437 17.37 -19.46 -19.72
CA LYS A 437 17.32 -19.43 -18.23
C LYS A 437 15.91 -19.56 -17.65
N GLN A 438 14.85 -19.20 -18.39
CA GLN A 438 13.46 -19.24 -17.91
C GLN A 438 12.69 -20.47 -18.41
N ARG A 439 11.85 -21.06 -17.54
CA ARG A 439 10.96 -22.20 -17.90
C ARG A 439 9.72 -21.79 -18.70
N GLN A 440 9.41 -20.49 -18.82
CA GLN A 440 8.26 -19.96 -19.56
C GLN A 440 8.70 -19.28 -20.87
N GLY A 441 7.85 -19.36 -21.90
CA GLY A 441 8.11 -18.76 -23.21
C GLY A 441 8.02 -17.23 -23.20
N TYR A 442 9.15 -16.56 -22.96
CA TYR A 442 9.32 -15.11 -22.94
C TYR A 442 9.20 -14.45 -24.33
N LEU A 443 9.79 -15.04 -25.37
CA LEU A 443 9.76 -14.52 -26.74
C LEU A 443 8.52 -15.02 -27.50
N LEU A 444 7.85 -14.12 -28.22
CA LEU A 444 6.66 -14.36 -29.04
C LEU A 444 7.00 -14.00 -30.50
N PRO A 445 7.48 -14.95 -31.32
CA PRO A 445 7.89 -14.67 -32.69
C PRO A 445 6.69 -14.54 -33.63
N TYR A 446 6.69 -13.49 -34.46
CA TYR A 446 5.73 -13.25 -35.52
C TYR A 446 6.45 -12.99 -36.85
N PHE A 447 6.38 -13.94 -37.78
CA PHE A 447 7.07 -13.86 -39.07
C PHE A 447 6.22 -13.14 -40.12
N LEU A 448 6.73 -12.03 -40.67
CA LEU A 448 6.13 -11.36 -41.82
C LEU A 448 6.46 -12.02 -43.15
N GLU A 449 7.57 -12.75 -43.18
CA GLU A 449 8.07 -13.49 -44.33
C GLU A 449 8.94 -14.64 -43.84
N ASN A 450 9.18 -15.63 -44.71
CA ASN A 450 10.06 -16.75 -44.38
C ASN A 450 11.54 -16.29 -44.38
N VAL A 451 12.11 -16.13 -43.19
CA VAL A 451 13.49 -15.70 -42.98
C VAL A 451 14.19 -16.59 -41.96
N GLU A 452 15.46 -16.89 -42.22
CA GLU A 452 16.31 -17.56 -41.24
C GLU A 452 16.75 -16.56 -40.16
N VAL A 453 16.47 -16.88 -38.90
CA VAL A 453 16.83 -16.04 -37.77
C VAL A 453 17.97 -16.70 -36.98
N PRO A 454 19.20 -16.14 -37.04
CA PRO A 454 20.34 -16.73 -36.36
C PRO A 454 20.11 -16.92 -34.86
N GLY A 455 20.33 -18.14 -34.35
CA GLY A 455 20.23 -18.44 -32.92
C GLY A 455 18.81 -18.64 -32.38
N LEU A 456 17.76 -18.46 -33.20
CA LEU A 456 16.40 -18.85 -32.81
C LEU A 456 16.25 -20.37 -32.92
N ASN A 457 15.95 -21.04 -31.81
CA ASN A 457 15.75 -22.49 -31.80
C ASN A 457 14.49 -22.87 -32.59
N PRO A 458 14.54 -23.83 -33.55
CA PRO A 458 13.38 -24.27 -34.32
C PRO A 458 12.24 -24.87 -33.47
N THR A 459 12.48 -25.20 -32.19
CA THR A 459 11.46 -25.70 -31.27
C THR A 459 10.58 -24.61 -30.66
N ILE A 460 10.89 -23.33 -30.87
CA ILE A 460 10.08 -22.21 -30.36
C ILE A 460 8.84 -22.06 -31.24
N GLY A 461 7.64 -22.15 -30.64
CA GLY A 461 6.39 -21.90 -31.34
C GLY A 461 6.30 -20.45 -31.85
N PHE A 462 5.90 -20.29 -33.11
CA PHE A 462 5.77 -18.99 -33.78
C PHE A 462 4.45 -18.90 -34.54
N LEU A 463 4.05 -17.67 -34.87
CA LEU A 463 2.95 -17.39 -35.80
C LEU A 463 3.50 -16.62 -37.01
N SER A 464 2.77 -16.66 -38.12
CA SER A 464 3.20 -16.04 -39.38
C SER A 464 2.04 -15.31 -40.03
N ALA A 465 2.36 -14.17 -40.64
CA ALA A 465 1.44 -13.32 -41.38
C ALA A 465 0.73 -14.05 -42.53
N ASP A 466 1.32 -15.13 -43.06
CA ASP A 466 0.70 -15.99 -44.08
C ASP A 466 -0.57 -16.70 -43.58
N LYS A 467 -0.70 -16.87 -42.26
CA LYS A 467 -1.76 -17.67 -41.63
C LYS A 467 -2.58 -16.91 -40.60
N VAL A 468 -2.00 -15.88 -39.99
CA VAL A 468 -2.57 -15.14 -38.87
C VAL A 468 -2.32 -13.67 -39.10
N SER A 469 -3.37 -12.86 -39.17
CA SER A 469 -3.26 -11.41 -39.30
C SER A 469 -2.66 -10.75 -38.05
N PRO A 470 -2.18 -9.50 -38.12
CA PRO A 470 -1.63 -8.80 -36.96
C PRO A 470 -2.64 -8.66 -35.81
N CYS A 471 -3.92 -8.39 -36.12
CA CYS A 471 -5.00 -8.37 -35.14
C CYS A 471 -5.20 -9.73 -34.45
N GLU A 472 -5.30 -10.81 -35.21
CA GLU A 472 -5.47 -12.17 -34.66
C GLU A 472 -4.26 -12.60 -33.82
N PHE A 473 -3.05 -12.21 -34.24
CA PHE A 473 -1.85 -12.40 -33.46
C PHE A 473 -1.94 -11.67 -32.12
N ALA A 474 -2.35 -10.39 -32.13
CA ALA A 474 -2.54 -9.61 -30.91
C ALA A 474 -3.55 -10.26 -29.96
N ASP A 475 -4.68 -10.77 -30.46
CA ASP A 475 -5.68 -11.49 -29.65
C ASP A 475 -5.10 -12.74 -28.97
N ILE A 476 -4.27 -13.50 -29.70
CA ILE A 476 -3.58 -14.67 -29.15
C ILE A 476 -2.60 -14.25 -28.05
N VAL A 477 -1.87 -13.15 -28.25
CA VAL A 477 -0.97 -12.58 -27.23
C VAL A 477 -1.77 -12.14 -26.00
N VAL A 478 -2.91 -11.46 -26.16
CA VAL A 478 -3.78 -11.08 -25.04
C VAL A 478 -4.16 -12.31 -24.21
N ARG A 479 -4.63 -13.37 -24.87
CA ARG A 479 -4.98 -14.63 -24.19
C ARG A 479 -3.78 -15.23 -23.46
N LYS A 480 -2.59 -15.23 -24.07
CA LYS A 480 -1.36 -15.76 -23.45
C LYS A 480 -0.96 -14.95 -22.21
N VAL A 481 -0.98 -13.62 -22.29
CA VAL A 481 -0.65 -12.70 -21.19
C VAL A 481 -1.65 -12.87 -20.04
N GLN A 482 -2.94 -12.97 -20.35
CA GLN A 482 -4.01 -13.12 -19.36
C GLN A 482 -4.10 -14.53 -18.75
N ALA A 483 -3.79 -15.58 -19.51
CA ALA A 483 -3.76 -16.95 -18.99
C ALA A 483 -2.72 -17.12 -17.88
N GLY A 484 -1.57 -16.45 -18.01
CA GLY A 484 -0.57 -16.40 -16.92
C GLY A 484 -0.89 -15.39 -15.81
N ARG A 485 -2.02 -14.66 -15.86
CA ARG A 485 -2.51 -13.79 -14.76
C ARG A 485 -3.60 -14.47 -13.93
N ARG A 486 -4.00 -15.70 -14.25
CA ARG A 486 -4.92 -16.47 -13.41
C ARG A 486 -4.21 -16.86 -12.10
N PRO A 487 -4.92 -16.77 -10.96
CA PRO A 487 -4.35 -16.90 -9.61
C PRO A 487 -3.62 -18.22 -9.40
#